data_AF-A0A5K0Y8E8-F1
#
_entry.id   AF-A0A5K0Y8E8-F1
#
_cell.length_a   1.000
_cell.length_b   1.000
_cell.length_c   1.000
_cell.angle_alpha   90.00
_cell.angle_beta   90.00
_cell.angle_gamma   90.00
#
_symmetry.space_group_name_H-M   'P 1'
#
loop_
_entity.id
_entity.type
_entity.pdbx_description
1 polymer ?
#
loop_
_entity_poly.entity_id
_entity_poly.type
_entity_poly.pdbx_seq_one_letter_code
_entity_poly.pdbx_strand_id
1 'polypeptide(L)' 'MDSRSEFGVAPETERLLCDKLLDRSLPIADRFRALFSIRNLSGSIVRDALIK' A
#
# COMPACT_ATOMS: atom_id res chain seq x y z
N MET A 1 -4.72 3.46 23.51
CA MET A 1 -5.44 4.45 22.69
C MET A 1 -4.58 4.71 21.47
N ASP A 2 -4.81 3.95 20.40
CA ASP A 2 -4.14 4.19 19.13
C ASP A 2 -4.57 5.56 18.62
N SER A 3 -3.66 6.53 18.75
CA SER A 3 -3.72 7.80 18.06
C SER A 3 -3.63 7.53 16.56
N ARG A 4 -4.75 7.12 15.97
CA ARG A 4 -4.91 7.01 14.51
C ARG A 4 -4.79 8.42 13.97
N SER A 5 -3.63 8.68 13.37
CA SER A 5 -3.37 9.87 12.56
C SER A 5 -4.61 10.22 11.74
N GLU A 6 -5.14 11.42 11.93
CA GLU A 6 -6.33 11.95 11.23
C GLU A 6 -6.10 12.16 9.72
N PHE A 7 -4.95 11.72 9.20
CA PHE A 7 -4.53 11.73 7.79
C PHE A 7 -4.42 10.32 7.21
N GLY A 8 -5.32 9.41 7.60
CA GLY A 8 -5.36 8.05 7.05
C GLY A 8 -5.78 8.03 5.58
N VAL A 9 -5.06 7.29 4.74
CA VAL A 9 -5.49 6.97 3.37
C VAL A 9 -6.80 6.18 3.41
N ALA A 10 -7.73 6.48 2.50
CA ALA A 10 -8.98 5.72 2.41
C ALA A 10 -8.70 4.21 2.21
N PRO A 11 -9.42 3.30 2.88
CA PRO A 11 -9.14 1.86 2.81
C PRO A 11 -9.18 1.29 1.38
N GLU A 12 -9.98 1.90 0.51
CA GLU A 12 -10.04 1.56 -0.92
C GLU A 12 -8.71 1.88 -1.63
N THR A 13 -8.16 3.07 -1.40
CA THR A 13 -6.88 3.50 -1.97
C THR A 13 -5.73 2.61 -1.49
N GLU A 14 -5.75 2.21 -0.22
CA GLU A 14 -4.75 1.30 0.36
C GLU A 14 -4.77 -0.06 -0.36
N ARG A 15 -5.96 -0.63 -0.59
CA ARG A 15 -6.12 -1.87 -1.38
C ARG A 15 -5.66 -1.71 -2.81
N LEU A 16 -6.09 -0.64 -3.49
CA LEU A 16 -5.70 -0.38 -4.89
C LEU A 16 -4.18 -0.34 -5.06
N LEU A 17 -3.47 0.31 -4.13
CA LEU A 17 -2.01 0.39 -4.16
C LEU A 17 -1.36 -0.97 -3.88
N CYS A 18 -1.89 -1.75 -2.94
CA CYS A 18 -1.42 -3.10 -2.67
C CYS A 18 -1.62 -4.04 -3.87
N ASP A 19 -2.79 -3.97 -4.53
CA ASP A 19 -3.09 -4.76 -5.72
C ASP A 19 -2.13 -4.42 -6.86
N LYS A 20 -1.87 -3.13 -7.09
CA LYS A 20 -0.86 -2.68 -8.07
C LYS A 20 0.55 -3.15 -7.76
N LEU A 21 0.94 -3.21 -6.49
CA LEU A 21 2.27 -3.70 -6.09
C LEU A 21 2.43 -5.20 -6.41
N LEU A 22 1.38 -5.98 -6.16
CA LEU A 22 1.37 -7.43 -6.30
C LEU A 22 1.09 -7.91 -7.74
N ASP A 23 0.53 -7.04 -8.60
CA ASP A 23 0.26 -7.35 -9.99
C ASP A 23 1.56 -7.44 -10.81
N ARG A 24 1.93 -8.66 -11.19
CA ARG A 24 3.14 -8.97 -11.97
C ARG A 24 2.99 -8.65 -13.47
N SER A 25 1.77 -8.37 -13.94
CA SER A 25 1.53 -7.97 -15.33
C SER A 25 1.88 -6.50 -15.58
N LEU A 26 1.95 -5.69 -14.52
CA LEU A 26 2.28 -4.28 -14.61
C LEU A 26 3.78 -4.02 -14.80
N PRO A 27 4.15 -2.92 -15.49
CA PRO A 27 5.53 -2.46 -15.56
C PRO A 27 6.15 -2.29 -14.17
N ILE A 28 7.45 -2.60 -14.07
CA ILE A 28 8.19 -2.50 -12.80
C ILE A 28 8.12 -1.10 -12.17
N ALA A 29 8.10 -0.05 -12.99
CA ALA A 29 7.99 1.32 -12.52
C ALA A 29 6.67 1.59 -11.79
N ASP A 30 5.56 1.06 -12.26
CA ASP A 30 4.24 1.26 -11.64
C ASP A 30 4.14 0.54 -10.29
N ARG A 31 4.71 -0.66 -10.22
CA ARG A 31 4.82 -1.43 -8.97
C ARG A 31 5.68 -0.70 -7.94
N PHE A 32 6.80 -0.10 -8.35
CA PHE A 32 7.64 0.70 -7.46
C PHE A 32 6.96 1.99 -6.99
N ARG A 33 6.16 2.65 -7.84
CA ARG A 33 5.37 3.80 -7.43
C ARG A 33 4.37 3.41 -6.35
N ALA A 34 3.66 2.31 -6.55
CA ALA A 34 2.73 1.76 -5.55
C ALA A 34 3.45 1.46 -4.22
N LEU A 35 4.60 0.78 -4.26
CA LEU A 35 5.44 0.51 -3.09
C LEU A 35 5.78 1.79 -2.32
N PHE A 36 6.23 2.82 -3.02
CA PHE A 36 6.66 4.07 -2.42
C PHE A 36 5.49 4.86 -1.82
N SER A 37 4.29 4.74 -2.41
CA SER A 37 3.06 5.34 -1.90
C SER A 37 2.58 4.67 -0.60
N ILE A 38 2.80 3.35 -0.43
CA ILE A 38 2.31 2.62 0.76
C ILE A 38 3.34 2.47 1.88
N ARG A 39 4.63 2.75 1.65
CA ARG A 39 5.71 2.53 2.65
C ARG A 39 5.50 3.24 4.00
N ASN A 40 4.76 4.35 4.00
CA ASN A 40 4.48 5.16 5.20
C ASN A 40 3.11 4.85 5.81
N LEU A 41 2.34 3.94 5.21
CA LEU A 41 1.03 3.55 5.71
C LEU A 41 1.18 2.46 6.76
N SER A 42 0.36 2.55 7.80
CA SER A 42 0.28 1.57 8.87
C SER A 42 -1.00 0.75 8.72
N GLY A 43 -0.86 -0.51 8.31
CA GLY A 43 -1.99 -1.42 8.10
C GLY A 43 -1.53 -2.87 7.87
N SER A 44 -2.34 -3.83 8.33
CA SER A 44 -2.04 -5.26 8.12
C SER A 44 -1.94 -5.60 6.64
N ILE A 45 -2.81 -5.02 5.80
CA ILE A 45 -2.85 -5.23 4.36
C ILE A 45 -1.55 -4.76 3.69
N VAL A 46 -1.07 -3.56 4.05
CA VAL A 46 0.19 -3.01 3.54
C VAL A 46 1.37 -3.87 3.97
N ARG A 47 1.41 -4.28 5.24
CA ARG A 47 2.46 -5.18 5.74
C ARG A 47 2.50 -6.48 4.95
N ASP A 48 1.35 -7.11 4.73
CA ASP A 48 1.25 -8.37 4.01
C ASP A 48 1.68 -8.22 2.53
N ALA A 49 1.41 -7.07 1.91
CA ALA A 49 1.85 -6.77 0.56
C ALA A 49 3.38 -6.54 0.45
N LEU A 50 4.03 -6.07 1.52
CA LEU A 50 5.48 -5.82 1.55
C LEU A 50 6.33 -7.07 1.78
N ILE A 51 5.77 -8.13 2.36
CA ILE A 51 6.48 -9.38 2.70
C ILE A 51 6.25 -10.52 1.69
N LYS A 52 5.42 -10.30 0.67
CA LYS A 52 5.11 -11.25 -0.41
C LYS A 52 6.03 -11.10 -1.61
#